data_AF-A0A7M1I0N0-F1
#
_entry.id   AF-A0A7M1I0N0-F1
#
_cell.length_a   1.000
_cell.length_b   1.000
_cell.length_c   1.000
_cell.angle_alpha   90.00
_cell.angle_beta   90.00
_cell.angle_gamma   90.00
#
_symmetry.space_group_name_H-M   'P 1'
#
loop_
_entity.id
_entity.type
_entity.pdbx_description
1 polymer ?
#
loop_
_entity_poly.entity_id
_entity_poly.type
_entity_poly.pdbx_seq_one_letter_code
_entity_poly.pdbx_strand_id
1 'polypeptide(L)'
;MADVELAQSELDWVILRPGALQDKTGTGYVRAGLAIPYGNVPRDDVAATLAELIEQPAVSRVIIELTSGDAPVREAIQKLAGR
;
A
#
# COMPACT_ATOMS: atom_id res chain seq x y z
N MET A 1 0.56 11.66 16.54
CA MET A 1 0.17 10.37 15.90
C MET A 1 1.39 9.84 15.17
N ALA A 2 1.62 8.53 15.14
CA ALA A 2 2.83 7.94 14.55
C ALA A 2 3.04 8.37 13.08
N ASP A 3 1.99 8.32 12.26
CA ASP A 3 2.05 8.74 10.86
C ASP A 3 2.49 10.19 10.67
N VAL A 4 2.01 11.10 11.53
CA VAL A 4 2.36 12.53 11.46
C VAL A 4 3.83 12.74 11.79
N GLU A 5 4.31 12.09 12.85
CA GLU A 5 5.72 12.16 13.26
C GLU A 5 6.63 11.60 12.15
N LEU A 6 6.30 10.42 11.60
CA LEU A 6 7.05 9.81 10.52
C LEU A 6 7.07 10.70 9.27
N ALA A 7 5.92 11.27 8.90
CA ALA A 7 5.80 12.13 7.71
C ALA A 7 6.62 13.43 7.83
N GLN A 8 6.79 13.96 9.05
CA GLN A 8 7.59 15.14 9.35
C GLN A 8 9.09 14.87 9.40
N SER A 9 9.50 13.60 9.50
CA SER A 9 10.90 13.22 9.56
C SER A 9 11.65 13.37 8.22
N GLU A 10 12.99 13.36 8.31
CA GLU A 10 13.88 13.32 7.14
C GLU A 10 14.05 11.91 6.54
N LEU A 11 13.38 10.90 7.10
CA LEU A 11 13.45 9.54 6.58
C LEU A 11 12.84 9.44 5.18
N ASP A 12 13.34 8.47 4.42
CA ASP A 12 12.63 7.99 3.25
C ASP A 12 11.57 6.98 3.70
N TRP A 13 10.30 7.41 3.67
CA TRP A 13 9.20 6.66 4.25
C TRP A 13 8.11 6.39 3.24
N VAL A 14 7.41 5.28 3.43
CA VAL A 14 6.11 4.99 2.79
C VAL A 14 5.16 4.57 3.89
N ILE A 15 3.95 5.15 3.91
CA ILE A 15 2.90 4.79 4.86
C ILE A 15 1.81 4.06 4.11
N LEU A 16 1.67 2.76 4.35
CA LEU A 16 0.58 1.95 3.81
C LEU A 16 -0.60 1.96 4.78
N ARG A 17 -1.76 2.43 4.31
CA ARG A 17 -3.03 2.47 5.05
C ARG A 17 -4.01 1.44 4.47
N PRO A 18 -4.02 0.22 5.02
CA PRO A 18 -4.99 -0.77 4.58
C PRO A 18 -6.40 -0.42 5.07
N GLY A 19 -7.39 -0.85 4.28
CA GLY A 19 -8.78 -0.94 4.71
C GLY A 19 -8.98 -1.99 5.82
N ALA A 20 -10.22 -2.40 6.04
CA ALA A 20 -10.52 -3.36 7.10
C ALA A 20 -9.83 -4.72 6.84
N LEU A 21 -8.96 -5.12 7.76
CA LEU A 21 -8.16 -6.33 7.64
C LEU A 21 -9.02 -7.60 7.77
N GLN A 22 -8.74 -8.59 6.93
CA GLN A 22 -9.39 -9.90 6.97
C GLN A 22 -8.39 -11.04 7.17
N ASP A 23 -8.75 -12.01 8.02
CA ASP A 23 -8.04 -13.29 8.20
C ASP A 23 -8.53 -14.31 7.17
N LYS A 24 -8.13 -14.11 5.92
CA LYS A 24 -8.42 -14.99 4.78
C LYS A 24 -7.20 -15.08 3.91
N THR A 25 -7.14 -16.13 3.09
CA THR A 25 -6.11 -16.27 2.05
C THR A 25 -6.14 -15.07 1.11
N GLY A 26 -4.96 -14.54 0.80
CA GLY A 26 -4.78 -13.47 -0.16
C GLY A 26 -5.23 -13.83 -1.56
N THR A 27 -5.66 -12.82 -2.31
CA THR A 27 -6.08 -12.97 -3.70
C THR A 27 -4.95 -12.66 -4.68
N GLY A 28 -3.95 -11.88 -4.26
CA GLY A 28 -2.93 -11.31 -5.11
C GLY A 28 -3.38 -10.06 -5.89
N TYR A 29 -4.62 -9.59 -5.69
CA TYR A 29 -5.19 -8.44 -6.38
C TYR A 29 -5.64 -7.36 -5.40
N VAL A 30 -5.27 -6.12 -5.70
CA VAL A 30 -5.50 -4.96 -4.85
C VAL A 30 -5.90 -3.74 -5.66
N ARG A 31 -6.40 -2.74 -4.95
CA ARG A 31 -6.49 -1.36 -5.41
C ARG A 31 -5.63 -0.53 -4.48
N ALA A 32 -4.64 0.16 -5.04
CA ALA A 32 -3.72 1.02 -4.32
C ALA A 32 -3.75 2.44 -4.91
N GLY A 33 -3.69 3.47 -4.06
CA GLY A 33 -3.67 4.86 -4.52
C GLY A 33 -3.67 5.87 -3.39
N LEU A 34 -3.57 7.15 -3.73
CA LEU A 34 -3.53 8.25 -2.73
C LEU A 34 -4.90 8.51 -2.09
N ALA A 35 -5.97 8.21 -2.83
CA ALA A 35 -7.35 8.32 -2.39
C ALA A 35 -8.18 7.30 -3.16
N ILE A 36 -8.68 6.28 -2.48
CA ILE A 36 -9.50 5.20 -3.04
C ILE A 36 -10.74 4.99 -2.15
N PRO A 37 -11.80 4.37 -2.67
CA PRO A 37 -12.93 3.96 -1.84
C PRO A 37 -12.47 3.04 -0.70
N TYR A 38 -12.98 3.28 0.51
CA TYR A 38 -12.72 2.39 1.64
C TYR A 38 -13.30 0.99 1.38
N GLY A 39 -12.65 -0.02 1.94
CA GLY A 39 -13.01 -1.40 1.74
C GLY A 39 -12.23 -2.32 2.65
N ASN A 40 -12.23 -3.60 2.32
CA ASN A 40 -11.55 -4.63 3.10
C ASN A 40 -10.30 -5.11 2.35
N VAL A 41 -9.37 -5.75 3.04
CA VAL A 41 -8.18 -6.37 2.43
C VAL A 41 -7.69 -7.57 3.26
N PRO A 42 -7.37 -8.73 2.65
CA PRO A 42 -6.70 -9.83 3.33
C PRO A 42 -5.32 -9.42 3.84
N ARG A 43 -4.93 -9.90 5.03
CA ARG A 43 -3.58 -9.63 5.59
C ARG A 43 -2.45 -10.13 4.67
N ASP A 44 -2.68 -11.23 3.96
CA ASP A 44 -1.74 -11.75 2.96
C ASP A 44 -1.49 -10.76 1.83
N ASP A 45 -2.53 -10.07 1.34
CA ASP A 45 -2.41 -9.08 0.26
C ASP A 45 -1.72 -7.80 0.76
N VAL A 46 -1.90 -7.45 2.04
CA VAL A 46 -1.13 -6.37 2.69
C VAL A 46 0.35 -6.75 2.77
N ALA A 47 0.68 -7.97 3.19
CA ALA A 47 2.06 -8.44 3.28
C ALA A 47 2.74 -8.49 1.92
N ALA A 48 2.05 -9.00 0.89
CA ALA A 48 2.53 -8.99 -0.48
C ALA A 48 2.77 -7.55 -0.99
N THR A 49 1.88 -6.62 -0.65
CA THR A 49 2.03 -5.20 -1.00
C THR A 49 3.25 -4.56 -0.34
N LEU A 50 3.48 -4.83 0.95
CA LEU A 50 4.67 -4.36 1.67
C LEU A 50 5.96 -4.92 1.06
N ALA A 51 5.96 -6.20 0.67
CA ALA A 51 7.10 -6.82 0.01
C ALA A 51 7.39 -6.17 -1.36
N GLU A 52 6.38 -5.91 -2.18
CA GLU A 52 6.57 -5.23 -3.46
C GLU A 52 7.07 -3.78 -3.28
N LEU A 53 6.60 -3.04 -2.26
CA LEU A 53 7.05 -1.67 -2.00
C LEU A 53 8.56 -1.59 -1.71
N ILE A 54 9.14 -2.60 -1.04
CA ILE A 54 10.59 -2.67 -0.77
C ILE A 54 11.39 -2.70 -2.09
N GLU A 55 10.84 -3.33 -3.13
CA GLU A 55 11.48 -3.45 -4.45
C GLU A 55 11.28 -2.21 -5.34
N GLN A 56 10.56 -1.19 -4.87
CA GLN A 56 10.17 0.00 -5.65
C GLN A 56 10.64 1.30 -4.97
N PRO A 57 11.96 1.60 -4.94
CA PRO A 57 12.50 2.79 -4.28
C PRO A 57 12.05 4.12 -4.88
N ALA A 58 11.46 4.10 -6.08
CA ALA A 58 10.84 5.28 -6.68
C ALA A 58 9.51 5.68 -6.00
N VAL A 59 8.95 4.81 -5.16
CA VAL A 59 7.77 5.11 -4.32
C VAL A 59 8.29 5.57 -2.96
N SER A 60 8.28 6.87 -2.74
CA SER A 60 8.93 7.51 -1.60
C SER A 60 8.09 8.67 -1.08
N ARG A 61 8.18 8.93 0.23
CA ARG A 61 7.51 10.02 0.97
C ARG A 61 6.03 10.17 0.64
N VAL A 62 5.32 9.04 0.59
CA VAL A 62 3.92 8.95 0.16
C VAL A 62 3.06 8.10 1.09
N ILE A 63 1.82 8.51 1.28
CA ILE A 63 0.77 7.73 1.94
C ILE A 63 -0.03 7.00 0.85
N ILE A 64 -0.18 5.69 0.99
CA ILE A 64 -0.88 4.83 0.04
C ILE A 64 -2.03 4.15 0.77
N GLU A 65 -3.24 4.38 0.30
CA GLU A 65 -4.43 3.63 0.73
C GLU A 65 -4.51 2.30 -0.03
N LEU A 66 -4.93 1.23 0.64
CA LEU A 66 -4.98 -0.13 0.08
C LEU A 66 -6.28 -0.87 0.41
N THR A 67 -6.96 -1.38 -0.61
CA THR A 67 -8.09 -2.32 -0.46
C THR A 67 -7.93 -3.50 -1.42
N SER A 68 -8.75 -4.55 -1.27
CA SER A 68 -8.95 -5.53 -2.34
C SER A 68 -9.41 -4.84 -3.62
N GLY A 69 -8.99 -5.38 -4.76
CA GLY A 69 -9.28 -4.82 -6.08
C GLY A 69 -9.02 -5.82 -7.19
N ASP A 70 -8.72 -5.31 -8.36
CA ASP A 70 -8.67 -6.02 -9.64
C ASP A 70 -7.30 -5.97 -10.32
N ALA A 71 -6.36 -5.18 -9.78
CA ALA A 71 -4.99 -5.10 -10.30
C ALA A 71 -4.07 -6.04 -9.50
N PRO A 72 -3.19 -6.82 -10.15
CA PRO A 72 -2.14 -7.55 -9.45
C PRO A 72 -1.30 -6.61 -8.58
N VAL A 73 -0.88 -7.06 -7.38
CA VAL A 73 -0.09 -6.25 -6.43
C VAL A 73 1.05 -5.51 -7.12
N ARG A 74 1.87 -6.23 -7.90
CA ARG A 74 3.00 -5.66 -8.64
C ARG A 74 2.58 -4.51 -9.56
N GLU A 75 1.53 -4.71 -10.36
CA GLU A 75 1.06 -3.69 -11.29
C GLU A 75 0.49 -2.47 -10.54
N ALA A 76 -0.24 -2.71 -9.45
CA ALA A 76 -0.81 -1.65 -8.62
C ALA A 76 0.27 -0.74 -8.04
N ILE A 77 1.39 -1.30 -7.55
CA ILE A 77 2.49 -0.53 -6.98
C ILE A 77 3.36 0.11 -8.07
N GLN A 78 3.63 -0.58 -9.18
CA GLN A 78 4.38 0.00 -10.30
C GLN A 78 3.71 1.27 -10.86
N LYS A 79 2.38 1.37 -10.84
CA LYS A 79 1.64 2.58 -11.24
C LYS A 79 1.86 3.78 -10.32
N LEU A 80 2.40 3.57 -9.12
CA LEU A 80 2.75 4.62 -8.16
C LEU A 80 4.19 5.10 -8.34
N ALA A 81 5.06 4.29 -8.93
CA ALA A 81 6.43 4.66 -9.23
C ALA A 81 6.48 5.67 -10.40
N GLY A 82 7.16 6.80 -10.20
CA GLY A 82 7.35 7.83 -11.23
C GLY A 82 6.25 8.90 -11.30
N ARG A 83 5.47 9.06 -10.23
CA ARG A 83 4.61 10.22 -10.00
C ARG A 83 5.27 11.26 -9.13
#